data_AF-A0A452Y8I6-F1
#
_entry.id   AF-A0A452Y8I6-F1
#
_cell.length_a   1.000
_cell.length_b   1.000
_cell.length_c   1.000
_cell.angle_alpha   90.00
_cell.angle_beta   90.00
_cell.angle_gamma   90.00
#
_symmetry.space_group_name_H-M   'P 1'
#
loop_
_entity.id
_entity.type
_entity.pdbx_description
1 polymer ?
#
loop_
_entity_poly.entity_id
_entity_poly.type
_entity_poly.pdbx_seq_one_letter_code
_entity_poly.pdbx_strand_id
1 'polypeptide(L)'
;MLTLVEYLLLLYRALLPTPVWYRFFLNKEYGSLFSSLTTGLYLTFKLTSVVEKVQSFLSAVKALSRKDVHYGSYATAEQAVAAGDMCAICQEKMHVPVLLRCKHIFCEDCVSEWFERERTCPLCRALVKPADIRSFGDGSTSLFFQLF
;
A
#
# COMPACT_ATOMS: atom_id res chain seq x y z
N MET A 1 -6.53 -6.57 0.73
CA MET A 1 -7.98 -6.35 0.52
C MET A 1 -8.49 -5.11 1.24
N LEU A 2 -8.30 -4.96 2.56
CA LEU A 2 -8.66 -3.74 3.31
C LEU A 2 -8.08 -2.45 2.72
N THR A 3 -6.80 -2.45 2.35
CA THR A 3 -6.12 -1.31 1.71
C THR A 3 -6.76 -0.86 0.39
N LEU A 4 -7.29 -1.79 -0.42
CA LEU A 4 -8.00 -1.42 -1.66
C LEU A 4 -9.33 -0.73 -1.37
N VAL A 5 -10.08 -1.25 -0.40
CA VAL A 5 -11.35 -0.67 0.02
C VAL A 5 -11.12 0.74 0.57
N GLU A 6 -10.06 0.94 1.37
CA GLU A 6 -9.65 2.26 1.85
C GLU A 6 -9.37 3.24 0.71
N TYR A 7 -8.49 2.88 -0.24
CA TYR A 7 -8.17 3.76 -1.37
C TYR A 7 -9.37 4.03 -2.29
N LEU A 8 -10.25 3.05 -2.47
CA LEU A 8 -11.50 3.22 -3.21
C LEU A 8 -12.44 4.22 -2.52
N LEU A 9 -12.61 4.11 -1.20
CA LEU A 9 -13.41 5.03 -0.41
C LEU A 9 -12.81 6.45 -0.40
N LEU A 10 -11.49 6.58 -0.38
CA LEU A 10 -10.80 7.87 -0.52
C LEU A 10 -11.05 8.52 -1.88
N LEU A 11 -11.04 7.73 -2.96
CA LEU A 11 -11.42 8.20 -4.30
C LEU A 11 -12.88 8.64 -4.35
N TYR A 12 -13.79 7.83 -3.81
CA TYR A 12 -15.21 8.13 -3.75
C TYR A 12 -15.49 9.46 -3.02
N ARG A 13 -14.90 9.66 -1.82
CA ARG A 13 -15.05 10.90 -1.04
C ARG A 13 -14.46 12.11 -1.75
N ALA A 14 -13.41 11.94 -2.56
CA ALA A 14 -12.79 13.04 -3.31
C ALA A 14 -13.66 13.50 -4.49
N LEU A 15 -14.35 12.56 -5.16
CA LEU A 15 -15.13 12.79 -6.38
C LEU A 15 -16.57 13.28 -6.12
N LEU A 16 -17.19 12.84 -5.02
CA LEU A 16 -18.60 13.12 -4.75
C LEU A 16 -18.93 14.62 -4.61
N PRO A 17 -18.12 15.46 -3.94
CA PRO A 17 -18.38 16.90 -3.87
C PRO A 17 -17.99 17.66 -5.14
N THR A 18 -17.17 17.08 -6.02
CA THR A 18 -16.63 17.73 -7.22
C THR A 18 -17.69 18.38 -8.12
N PRO A 19 -18.77 17.69 -8.52
CA PRO A 19 -19.79 18.29 -9.37
C PRO A 19 -20.56 19.43 -8.69
N VAL A 20 -20.70 19.39 -7.36
CA VAL A 20 -21.43 20.42 -6.59
C VAL A 20 -20.62 21.71 -6.57
N TRP A 21 -19.35 21.64 -6.18
CA TRP A 21 -18.46 22.79 -6.13
C TRP A 21 -18.12 23.34 -7.52
N TYR A 22 -17.97 22.48 -8.52
CA TYR A 22 -17.78 22.93 -9.90
C TYR A 22 -18.95 23.79 -10.40
N ARG A 23 -20.19 23.37 -10.11
CA ARG A 23 -21.39 24.18 -10.43
C ARG A 23 -21.43 25.49 -9.64
N PHE A 24 -21.06 25.45 -8.37
CA PHE A 24 -20.99 26.63 -7.52
C PHE A 24 -19.99 27.67 -8.08
N PHE A 25 -18.77 27.25 -8.40
CA PHE A 25 -17.73 28.16 -8.92
C PHE A 25 -18.02 28.65 -10.35
N LEU A 26 -18.73 27.87 -11.17
CA LEU A 26 -19.19 28.32 -12.48
C LEU A 26 -20.32 29.36 -12.45
N ASN A 27 -20.91 29.63 -11.27
CA ASN A 27 -21.98 30.63 -11.18
C ASN A 27 -21.44 32.03 -11.52
N LYS A 28 -21.89 32.58 -12.65
CA LYS A 28 -21.46 33.88 -13.17
C LYS A 28 -22.05 35.07 -12.41
N GLU A 29 -23.00 34.85 -11.50
CA GLU A 29 -23.56 35.90 -10.64
C GLU A 29 -22.49 36.60 -9.79
N TYR A 30 -21.38 35.92 -9.48
CA TYR A 30 -20.24 36.46 -8.73
C TYR A 30 -19.21 37.20 -9.59
N GLY A 31 -19.48 37.37 -10.89
CA GLY A 31 -18.59 38.00 -11.86
C GLY A 31 -17.73 37.00 -12.64
N SER A 32 -17.60 37.25 -13.95
CA SER A 32 -16.96 36.31 -14.90
C SER A 32 -15.48 36.02 -14.60
N LEU A 33 -14.73 37.00 -14.10
CA LEU A 33 -13.31 36.82 -13.77
C LEU A 33 -13.12 35.98 -12.50
N PHE A 34 -13.89 36.29 -11.45
CA PHE A 34 -13.84 35.56 -10.19
C PHE A 34 -14.26 34.09 -10.37
N SER A 35 -15.33 33.85 -11.11
CA SER A 35 -15.81 32.50 -11.46
C SER A 35 -14.76 31.70 -12.23
N SER A 36 -14.11 32.30 -13.25
CA SER A 36 -13.08 31.64 -14.05
C SER A 36 -11.84 31.27 -13.21
N LEU A 37 -11.33 32.21 -12.41
CA LEU A 37 -10.14 32.01 -11.58
C LEU A 37 -10.36 30.94 -10.49
N THR A 38 -11.48 31.02 -9.76
CA THR A 38 -11.79 30.07 -8.68
C THR A 38 -12.08 28.67 -9.22
N THR A 39 -12.81 28.55 -10.34
CA THR A 39 -13.04 27.26 -11.01
C THR A 39 -11.72 26.65 -11.48
N GLY A 40 -10.84 27.44 -12.10
CA GLY A 40 -9.53 26.98 -12.56
C GLY A 40 -8.67 26.46 -11.41
N LEU A 41 -8.56 27.23 -10.32
CA LEU A 41 -7.82 26.83 -9.12
C LEU A 41 -8.40 25.58 -8.46
N TYR A 42 -9.73 25.49 -8.36
CA TYR A 42 -10.40 24.32 -7.81
C TYR A 42 -10.12 23.06 -8.62
N LEU A 43 -10.23 23.14 -9.95
CA LEU A 43 -9.98 22.00 -10.84
C LEU A 43 -8.52 21.55 -10.79
N THR A 44 -7.55 22.46 -10.72
CA THR A 44 -6.14 22.09 -10.63
C THR A 44 -5.83 21.37 -9.32
N PHE A 45 -6.28 21.91 -8.17
CA PHE A 45 -6.11 21.24 -6.87
C PHE A 45 -6.87 19.92 -6.79
N LYS A 46 -8.07 19.82 -7.37
CA LYS A 46 -8.81 18.55 -7.41
C LYS A 46 -8.12 17.53 -8.30
N LEU A 47 -7.60 17.94 -9.46
CA LEU A 47 -6.89 17.05 -10.37
C LEU A 47 -5.65 16.45 -9.70
N THR A 48 -4.80 17.27 -9.06
CA THR A 48 -3.63 16.78 -8.33
C THR A 48 -4.04 15.81 -7.21
N SER A 49 -5.06 16.16 -6.43
CA SER A 49 -5.58 15.34 -5.34
C SER A 49 -6.14 13.98 -5.80
N VAL A 50 -6.78 13.93 -6.97
CA VAL A 50 -7.31 12.70 -7.55
C VAL A 50 -6.17 11.84 -8.12
N VAL A 51 -5.22 12.46 -8.84
CA VAL A 51 -4.06 11.75 -9.42
C VAL A 51 -3.26 11.02 -8.33
N GLU A 52 -2.97 11.68 -7.21
CA GLU A 52 -2.26 11.06 -6.07
C GLU A 52 -2.99 9.82 -5.51
N LYS A 53 -4.33 9.91 -5.37
CA LYS A 53 -5.15 8.79 -4.88
C LYS A 53 -5.22 7.65 -5.88
N VAL A 54 -5.32 7.96 -7.18
CA VAL A 54 -5.31 6.94 -8.25
C VAL A 54 -3.95 6.23 -8.28
N GLN A 55 -2.85 6.97 -8.20
CA GLN A 55 -1.51 6.38 -8.14
C GLN A 55 -1.35 5.46 -6.92
N SER A 56 -1.86 5.87 -5.76
CA SER A 56 -1.84 5.06 -4.54
C SER A 56 -2.68 3.79 -4.68
N PHE A 57 -3.88 3.90 -5.25
CA PHE A 57 -4.75 2.76 -5.55
C PHE A 57 -4.08 1.78 -6.51
N LEU A 58 -3.52 2.27 -7.62
CA LEU A 58 -2.81 1.42 -8.59
C LEU A 58 -1.59 0.73 -7.97
N SER A 59 -0.88 1.40 -7.07
CA SER A 59 0.23 0.82 -6.33
C SER A 59 -0.23 -0.29 -5.40
N ALA A 60 -1.36 -0.10 -4.70
CA ALA A 60 -1.98 -1.12 -3.86
C ALA A 60 -2.51 -2.32 -4.69
N VAL A 61 -3.10 -2.08 -5.86
CA VAL A 61 -3.52 -3.14 -6.79
C VAL A 61 -2.32 -3.94 -7.29
N LYS A 62 -1.24 -3.26 -7.69
CA LYS A 62 0.01 -3.91 -8.13
C LYS A 62 0.63 -4.74 -7.02
N ALA A 63 0.61 -4.25 -5.78
CA ALA A 63 1.12 -4.97 -4.62
C ALA A 63 0.30 -6.22 -4.27
N LEU A 64 -1.00 -6.22 -4.53
CA LEU A 64 -1.82 -7.44 -4.38
C LEU A 64 -1.66 -8.40 -5.56
N SER A 65 -1.41 -7.87 -6.76
CA SER A 65 -1.26 -8.67 -7.98
C SER A 65 0.09 -9.34 -8.08
N ARG A 66 1.17 -8.71 -7.58
CA ARG A 66 2.43 -9.41 -7.37
C ARG A 66 2.33 -10.11 -6.02
N LYS A 67 2.35 -11.44 -6.00
CA LYS A 67 2.78 -12.21 -4.81
C LYS A 67 4.28 -11.95 -4.54
N ASP A 68 4.66 -10.68 -4.44
CA ASP A 68 6.03 -10.27 -4.16
C ASP A 68 6.24 -10.48 -2.68
N VAL A 69 7.13 -11.41 -2.37
CA VAL A 69 7.57 -11.65 -1.00
C VAL A 69 8.35 -10.40 -0.56
N HIS A 70 7.67 -9.42 0.01
CA HIS A 70 8.29 -8.12 0.33
C HIS A 70 9.51 -8.23 1.28
N TYR A 71 9.61 -9.35 2.00
CA TYR A 71 10.66 -9.68 2.94
C TYR A 71 11.81 -10.54 2.37
N GLY A 72 11.73 -11.00 1.11
CA GLY A 72 12.67 -11.96 0.57
C GLY A 72 12.40 -12.37 -0.88
N SER A 73 12.83 -13.56 -1.25
CA SER A 73 12.54 -14.20 -2.53
C SER A 73 12.26 -15.68 -2.30
N TYR A 74 11.49 -16.33 -3.17
CA TYR A 74 11.37 -17.79 -3.12
C TYR A 74 12.74 -18.44 -3.31
N ALA A 75 13.09 -19.36 -2.42
CA ALA A 75 14.31 -20.15 -2.52
C ALA A 75 14.08 -21.33 -3.47
N THR A 76 15.10 -21.73 -4.21
CA THR A 76 15.03 -22.98 -4.98
C THR A 76 15.15 -24.19 -4.05
N ALA A 77 14.72 -25.37 -4.51
CA ALA A 77 14.83 -26.60 -3.72
C ALA A 77 16.27 -26.89 -3.32
N GLU A 78 17.25 -26.59 -4.19
CA GLU A 78 18.67 -26.78 -3.91
C GLU A 78 19.15 -25.85 -2.79
N GLN A 79 18.67 -24.60 -2.77
CA GLN A 79 19.00 -23.65 -1.70
C GLN A 79 18.38 -24.06 -0.36
N ALA A 80 17.14 -24.58 -0.38
CA ALA A 80 16.49 -25.09 0.83
C ALA A 80 17.24 -26.30 1.40
N VAL A 81 17.66 -27.24 0.54
CA VAL A 81 18.46 -28.40 0.95
C VAL A 81 19.82 -27.98 1.50
N ALA A 82 20.50 -27.03 0.84
CA ALA A 82 21.79 -26.50 1.32
C ALA A 82 21.68 -25.80 2.69
N ALA A 83 20.50 -25.27 3.04
CA ALA A 83 20.22 -24.66 4.33
C ALA A 83 19.72 -25.64 5.41
N GLY A 84 19.62 -26.94 5.09
CA GLY A 84 19.23 -28.00 6.03
C GLY A 84 17.83 -28.59 5.84
N ASP A 85 17.08 -28.21 4.78
CA ASP A 85 15.77 -28.72 4.35
C ASP A 85 14.61 -28.61 5.37
N MET A 86 14.89 -28.27 6.64
CA MET A 86 13.92 -28.14 7.72
C MET A 86 13.69 -26.68 8.09
N CYS A 87 12.42 -26.28 8.21
CA CYS A 87 12.06 -24.95 8.66
C CYS A 87 12.28 -24.82 10.18
N ALA A 88 13.00 -23.78 10.63
CA ALA A 88 13.23 -23.57 12.06
C ALA A 88 11.99 -23.13 12.87
N ILE A 89 10.87 -22.81 12.20
CA ILE A 89 9.61 -22.40 12.85
C ILE A 89 8.71 -23.62 13.07
N CYS A 90 8.33 -24.36 12.02
CA CYS A 90 7.48 -25.54 12.15
C CYS A 90 8.25 -26.85 12.42
N GLN A 91 9.59 -26.85 12.27
CA GLN A 91 10.46 -28.03 12.40
C GLN A 91 10.18 -29.17 11.41
N GLU A 92 9.40 -28.88 10.37
CA GLU A 92 9.09 -29.80 9.28
C GLU A 92 9.88 -29.44 8.01
N LYS A 93 9.80 -30.30 7.00
CA LYS A 93 10.38 -30.02 5.68
C LYS A 93 9.79 -28.74 5.09
N MET A 94 10.65 -27.89 4.51
CA MET A 94 10.21 -26.59 4.02
C MET A 94 9.20 -26.72 2.87
N HIS A 95 8.00 -26.18 3.07
CA HIS A 95 6.97 -26.03 2.04
C HIS A 95 6.97 -24.59 1.54
N VAL A 96 7.16 -24.40 0.22
CA VAL A 96 7.33 -23.08 -0.42
C VAL A 96 8.40 -22.25 0.31
N PRO A 97 9.68 -22.65 0.23
CA PRO A 97 10.75 -22.01 0.99
C PRO A 97 10.99 -20.58 0.51
N VAL A 98 11.18 -19.68 1.46
CA VAL A 98 11.43 -18.26 1.24
C VAL A 98 12.74 -17.84 1.86
N LEU A 99 13.65 -17.33 1.03
CA LEU A 99 14.93 -16.76 1.41
C LEU A 99 14.75 -15.29 1.82
N LEU A 100 14.92 -15.00 3.10
CA LEU A 100 14.95 -13.63 3.61
C LEU A 100 16.20 -12.89 3.11
N ARG A 101 16.16 -11.56 3.13
CA ARG A 101 17.33 -10.71 2.79
C ARG A 101 18.55 -10.96 3.71
N CYS A 102 18.32 -11.44 4.93
CA CYS A 102 19.35 -11.86 5.86
C CYS A 102 19.90 -13.28 5.60
N LYS A 103 19.51 -13.89 4.47
CA LYS A 103 19.91 -15.23 3.99
C LYS A 103 19.39 -16.43 4.79
N HIS A 104 18.39 -16.25 5.64
CA HIS A 104 17.71 -17.36 6.32
C HIS A 104 16.49 -17.83 5.53
N ILE A 105 16.20 -19.13 5.56
CA ILE A 105 15.13 -19.76 4.79
C ILE A 105 14.07 -20.36 5.72
N PHE A 106 12.81 -20.09 5.43
CA PHE A 106 11.64 -20.60 6.17
C PHE A 106 10.50 -20.92 5.19
N CYS A 107 9.45 -21.61 5.64
CA CYS A 107 8.21 -21.72 4.87
C CYS A 107 7.55 -20.33 4.72
N GLU A 108 6.90 -20.08 3.57
CA GLU A 108 6.16 -18.83 3.32
C GLU A 108 5.13 -18.55 4.43
N ASP A 109 4.31 -19.56 4.77
CA ASP A 109 3.25 -19.41 5.77
C ASP A 109 3.81 -19.14 7.17
N CYS A 110 4.82 -19.91 7.59
CA CYS A 110 5.43 -19.78 8.91
C CYS A 110 6.06 -18.41 9.14
N VAL A 111 6.78 -17.90 8.14
CA VAL A 111 7.47 -16.61 8.26
C VAL A 111 6.49 -15.44 8.09
N SER A 112 5.42 -15.62 7.32
CA SER A 112 4.34 -14.63 7.21
C SER A 112 3.63 -14.45 8.54
N GLU A 113 3.24 -15.53 9.23
CA GLU A 113 2.60 -15.47 10.55
C GLU A 113 3.52 -14.83 11.59
N TRP A 114 4.82 -15.14 11.56
CA TRP A 114 5.80 -14.51 12.45
C TRP A 114 5.83 -12.99 12.28
N PHE A 115 5.81 -12.50 11.03
CA PHE A 115 5.85 -11.06 10.74
C PHE A 115 4.58 -10.30 11.08
N GLU A 116 3.45 -10.98 11.34
CA GLU A 116 2.27 -10.34 11.91
C GLU A 116 2.51 -9.88 13.36
N ARG A 117 3.41 -10.55 14.08
CA ARG A 117 3.74 -10.25 15.49
C ARG A 117 5.03 -9.46 15.62
N GLU A 118 6.09 -9.89 14.95
CA GLU A 118 7.44 -9.37 15.11
C GLU A 118 8.13 -9.22 13.75
N ARG A 119 8.57 -8.01 13.40
CA ARG A 119 9.14 -7.70 12.06
C ARG A 119 10.65 -7.96 11.98
N THR A 120 11.11 -9.03 12.61
CA THR A 120 12.52 -9.42 12.63
C THR A 120 12.70 -10.89 12.26
N CYS A 121 13.85 -11.25 11.69
CA CYS A 121 14.16 -12.65 11.38
C CYS A 121 14.18 -13.50 12.68
N PRO A 122 13.48 -14.67 12.73
CA PRO A 122 13.47 -15.54 13.91
C PRO A 122 14.87 -16.00 14.37
N LEU A 123 15.82 -16.13 13.44
CA LEU A 123 17.16 -16.65 13.71
C LEU A 123 18.17 -15.56 14.09
N CYS A 124 18.19 -14.44 13.33
CA CYS A 124 19.22 -13.41 13.51
C CYS A 124 18.70 -12.05 13.97
N ARG A 125 17.39 -11.91 14.17
CA ARG A 125 16.72 -10.66 14.56
C ARG A 125 16.95 -9.47 13.63
N ALA A 126 17.46 -9.71 12.42
CA ALA A 126 17.60 -8.67 11.41
C ALA A 126 16.22 -8.10 11.04
N LEU A 127 16.11 -6.78 11.01
CA LEU A 127 14.88 -6.05 10.68
C LEU A 127 14.43 -6.33 9.25
N VAL A 128 13.15 -6.63 9.10
CA VAL A 128 12.50 -6.86 7.81
C VAL A 128 11.63 -5.66 7.47
N LYS A 129 12.16 -4.78 6.61
CA LYS A 129 11.47 -3.57 6.17
C LYS A 129 10.10 -3.93 5.57
N PRO A 130 9.01 -3.28 5.99
CA PRO A 130 7.72 -3.43 5.33
C PRO A 130 7.82 -3.02 3.86
N ALA A 131 6.91 -3.55 3.05
CA ALA A 131 6.60 -2.93 1.78
C ALA A 131 6.23 -1.47 2.06
N ASP A 132 6.68 -0.53 1.23
CA ASP A 132 6.34 0.90 1.36
C ASP A 132 4.85 1.19 1.03
N ILE A 133 3.95 0.28 1.39
CA ILE A 133 2.52 0.41 1.26
C ILE A 133 2.04 1.05 2.55
N ARG A 134 1.68 2.34 2.47
CA ARG A 134 1.08 3.07 3.59
C ARG A 134 -0.31 2.47 3.88
N SER A 135 -0.41 1.57 4.84
CA SER A 135 -1.69 1.12 5.38
C SER A 135 -2.18 2.10 6.43
N PHE A 136 -3.37 2.67 6.27
CA PHE A 136 -3.98 3.56 7.28
C PHE A 136 -4.68 2.78 8.41
N GLY A 137 -4.48 1.45 8.47
CA GLY A 137 -5.00 0.58 9.52
C GLY A 137 -4.41 0.85 10.91
N ASP A 138 -3.37 1.67 11.00
CA ASP A 138 -2.82 2.20 12.26
C ASP A 138 -3.61 3.41 12.82
N GLY A 139 -4.66 3.84 12.11
CA GLY A 139 -5.44 5.03 12.46
C GLY A 139 -4.73 6.35 12.15
N SER A 140 -3.57 6.31 11.48
CA SER A 140 -2.93 7.54 11.00
C SER A 140 -3.81 8.19 9.94
N THR A 141 -4.03 9.50 10.05
CA THR A 141 -4.71 10.27 9.00
C THR A 141 -3.63 10.86 8.09
N SER A 142 -3.86 10.90 6.78
CA SER A 142 -2.93 11.60 5.88
C SER A 142 -2.78 13.06 6.34
N LEU A 143 -1.55 13.53 6.53
CA LEU A 143 -1.25 14.95 6.84
C LEU A 143 -1.69 15.93 5.72
N PHE A 144 -2.17 15.42 4.58
CA PHE A 144 -2.68 16.24 3.50
C PHE A 144 -4.02 16.89 3.88
N PHE A 145 -4.11 18.20 3.70
CA PHE A 145 -5.36 18.96 3.82
C PHE A 145 -6.44 18.35 2.91
N GLN A 146 -7.53 17.90 3.51
CA GLN A 146 -8.71 17.43 2.79
C GLN A 146 -9.51 18.65 2.29
N LEU A 147 -9.18 19.13 1.09
CA LEU A 147 -10.02 20.08 0.37
C LEU A 147 -11.24 19.33 -0.19
N PHE A 148 -12.39 19.48 0.48
CA PHE A 148 -13.68 18.94 0.04
C PHE A 148 -14.16 19.60 -1.25
#